data_AF-A0A1E4M0K7-F1
#
_entry.id   AF-A0A1E4M0K7-F1
#
_cell.length_a   1.000
_cell.length_b   1.000
_cell.length_c   1.000
_cell.angle_alpha   90.00
_cell.angle_beta   90.00
_cell.angle_gamma   90.00
#
_symmetry.space_group_name_H-M   'P 1'
#
loop_
_entity.id
_entity.type
_entity.pdbx_description
1 polymer ?
#
loop_
_entity_poly.entity_id
_entity_poly.type
_entity_poly.pdbx_seq_one_letter_code
_entity_poly.pdbx_strand_id
1 'polypeptide(L)'
;MATRTFELTTRVPVAPETAIDFLADLAAHRGMHPYLVEARIVASGEGWHDWLVVERPALGPLRYTIRFPARMTRTSPTTLRGDVTAAPGCTLVTSTTAVADGSGATVTESTVVTAPALLVGYMAKHARVAHERTYSLLPRELS
;
A
#
# COMPACT_ATOMS: atom_id res chain seq x y z
N MET A 1 18.51 -6.98 -11.92
CA MET A 1 17.32 -6.37 -11.29
C MET A 1 17.63 -4.91 -11.01
N ALA A 2 16.61 -4.05 -10.96
CA ALA A 2 16.74 -2.64 -10.64
C ALA A 2 15.72 -2.25 -9.56
N THR A 3 16.03 -1.21 -8.80
CA THR A 3 15.23 -0.75 -7.67
C THR A 3 14.93 0.74 -7.79
N ARG A 4 13.73 1.16 -7.36
CA ARG A 4 13.35 2.55 -7.16
C ARG A 4 12.65 2.72 -5.82
N THR A 5 12.80 3.89 -5.21
CA THR A 5 12.16 4.20 -3.93
C THR A 5 11.36 5.49 -4.01
N PHE A 6 10.34 5.61 -3.17
CA PHE A 6 9.65 6.86 -2.92
C PHE A 6 9.09 6.86 -1.49
N GLU A 7 8.81 8.06 -0.98
CA GLU A 7 8.22 8.27 0.33
C GLU A 7 6.98 9.15 0.20
N LEU A 8 5.97 8.87 1.02
CA LEU A 8 4.74 9.65 1.14
C LEU A 8 4.44 9.92 2.61
N THR A 9 3.89 11.09 2.88
CA THR A 9 3.53 11.52 4.23
C THR A 9 2.16 12.21 4.21
N THR A 10 1.33 11.95 5.20
CA THR A 10 0.06 12.65 5.40
C THR A 10 -0.29 12.74 6.88
N ARG A 11 -1.13 13.71 7.26
CA ARG A 11 -1.63 13.86 8.63
C ARG A 11 -3.08 13.41 8.69
N VAL A 12 -3.42 12.60 9.70
CA VAL A 12 -4.76 12.04 9.91
C VAL A 12 -5.29 12.45 11.29
N PRO A 13 -6.61 12.65 11.46
CA PRO A 13 -7.20 13.10 12.72
C PRO A 13 -7.50 11.95 13.71
N VAL A 14 -6.73 10.86 13.65
CA VAL A 14 -6.91 9.67 14.51
C VAL A 14 -5.60 9.30 15.18
N ALA A 15 -5.68 8.44 16.20
CA ALA A 15 -4.53 7.89 16.88
C ALA A 15 -3.65 7.06 15.90
N PRO A 16 -2.32 6.98 16.13
CA PRO A 16 -1.41 6.21 15.30
C PRO A 16 -1.84 4.76 15.06
N GLU A 17 -2.34 4.08 16.09
CA GLU A 17 -2.74 2.67 16.03
C GLU A 17 -3.95 2.50 15.11
N THR A 18 -4.92 3.41 15.18
CA THR A 18 -6.12 3.41 14.32
C THR A 18 -5.76 3.63 12.85
N ALA A 19 -4.80 4.53 12.58
CA ALA A 19 -4.30 4.74 11.22
C ALA A 19 -3.64 3.47 10.67
N ILE A 20 -2.85 2.78 11.49
CA ILE A 20 -2.19 1.52 11.11
C ILE A 20 -3.20 0.38 10.95
N ASP A 21 -4.23 0.30 11.79
CA ASP A 21 -5.32 -0.68 11.65
C ASP A 21 -6.02 -0.53 10.30
N PHE A 22 -6.38 0.70 9.94
CA PHE A 22 -6.99 1.00 8.64
C PHE A 22 -6.07 0.65 7.47
N LEU A 23 -4.78 0.97 7.57
CA LEU A 23 -3.81 0.67 6.52
C LEU A 23 -3.50 -0.83 6.38
N ALA A 24 -3.66 -1.61 7.44
CA ALA A 24 -3.50 -3.07 7.41
C ALA A 24 -4.67 -3.78 6.73
N ASP A 25 -5.86 -3.18 6.71
CA ASP A 25 -7.03 -3.69 5.99
C ASP A 25 -7.06 -3.20 4.53
N LEU A 26 -6.51 -4.01 3.62
CA LEU A 26 -6.49 -3.67 2.20
C LEU A 26 -7.90 -3.60 1.57
N ALA A 27 -8.92 -4.22 2.16
CA ALA A 27 -10.29 -4.13 1.65
C ALA A 27 -10.88 -2.73 1.90
N ALA A 28 -10.47 -2.06 2.99
CA ALA A 28 -10.89 -0.69 3.32
C ALA A 28 -10.38 0.35 2.30
N HIS A 29 -9.35 0.03 1.50
CA HIS A 29 -8.78 0.96 0.53
C HIS A 29 -9.59 1.05 -0.78
N ARG A 30 -10.70 0.29 -0.88
CA ARG A 30 -11.57 0.30 -2.05
C ARG A 30 -12.12 1.71 -2.28
N GLY A 31 -11.92 2.24 -3.50
CA GLY A 31 -12.32 3.60 -3.87
C GLY A 31 -11.24 4.66 -3.61
N MET A 32 -10.29 4.38 -2.71
CA MET A 32 -9.08 5.19 -2.51
C MET A 32 -7.98 4.79 -3.49
N HIS A 33 -7.63 3.50 -3.51
CA HIS A 33 -6.60 2.96 -4.40
C HIS A 33 -7.19 2.84 -5.82
N PRO A 34 -6.67 3.59 -6.81
CA PRO A 34 -7.33 3.80 -8.10
C PRO A 34 -7.48 2.52 -8.94
N TYR A 35 -6.68 1.50 -8.66
CA TYR A 35 -6.69 0.23 -9.39
C TYR A 35 -7.39 -0.88 -8.62
N LEU A 36 -7.65 -0.72 -7.32
CA LEU A 36 -8.13 -1.81 -6.48
C LEU A 36 -9.57 -2.18 -6.84
N VAL A 37 -9.74 -3.43 -7.25
CA VAL A 37 -11.05 -4.04 -7.56
C VAL A 37 -11.53 -4.89 -6.40
N GLU A 38 -10.65 -5.62 -5.73
CA GLU A 38 -10.97 -6.49 -4.60
C GLU A 38 -9.68 -6.77 -3.83
N ALA A 39 -9.75 -6.82 -2.51
CA ALA A 39 -8.72 -7.43 -1.67
C ALA A 39 -9.44 -8.33 -0.66
N ARG A 40 -8.92 -9.54 -0.48
CA ARG A 40 -9.44 -10.47 0.53
C ARG A 40 -8.32 -11.22 1.20
N ILE A 41 -8.52 -11.51 2.48
CA ILE A 41 -7.60 -12.32 3.27
C ILE A 41 -7.68 -13.77 2.78
N VAL A 42 -6.52 -14.39 2.55
CA VAL A 42 -6.37 -15.79 2.16
C VAL A 42 -5.65 -16.63 3.21
N ALA A 43 -4.85 -15.98 4.07
CA ALA A 43 -4.29 -16.59 5.27
C ALA A 43 -4.03 -15.51 6.32
N SER A 44 -3.95 -15.92 7.58
CA SER A 44 -3.68 -15.02 8.71
C SER A 44 -2.80 -15.72 9.73
N GLY A 45 -2.04 -14.94 10.48
CA GLY A 45 -1.36 -15.38 11.67
C GLY A 45 -1.20 -14.23 12.66
N GLU A 46 -0.41 -14.45 13.71
CA GLU A 46 -0.18 -13.42 14.72
C GLU A 46 0.49 -12.20 14.09
N GLY A 47 -0.25 -11.08 14.06
CA GLY A 47 0.24 -9.82 13.52
C GLY A 47 0.41 -9.76 12.00
N TRP A 48 -0.09 -10.72 11.22
CA TRP A 48 -0.02 -10.65 9.76
C TRP A 48 -1.24 -11.24 9.03
N HIS A 49 -1.49 -10.71 7.84
CA HIS A 49 -2.49 -11.19 6.90
C HIS A 49 -1.87 -11.32 5.51
N ASP A 50 -2.09 -12.48 4.88
CA ASP A 50 -1.89 -12.67 3.45
C ASP A 50 -3.18 -12.32 2.72
N TRP A 51 -3.01 -11.54 1.66
CA TRP A 51 -4.08 -11.01 0.83
C TRP A 51 -3.93 -11.53 -0.59
N LEU A 52 -5.07 -11.85 -1.21
CA LEU A 52 -5.19 -11.87 -2.65
C LEU A 52 -5.76 -10.53 -3.10
N VAL A 53 -4.96 -9.77 -3.84
CA VAL A 53 -5.34 -8.46 -4.37
C VAL A 53 -5.66 -8.59 -5.85
N VAL A 54 -6.77 -7.97 -6.27
CA VAL A 54 -7.18 -7.85 -7.66
C VAL A 54 -7.16 -6.37 -8.04
N GLU A 55 -6.38 -6.05 -9.06
CA GLU A 55 -6.31 -4.69 -9.59
C GLU A 55 -6.61 -4.60 -11.07
N ARG A 56 -7.06 -3.43 -11.51
CA ARG A 56 -7.33 -3.11 -12.90
C ARG A 56 -6.66 -1.81 -13.36
N PRO A 57 -5.31 -1.78 -13.42
CA PRO A 57 -4.57 -0.66 -14.00
C PRO A 57 -4.86 -0.46 -15.49
N ALA A 58 -4.41 0.68 -16.02
CA ALA A 58 -4.54 1.04 -17.42
C ALA A 58 -3.15 1.26 -18.05
N LEU A 59 -2.95 0.67 -19.23
CA LEU A 59 -1.83 0.94 -20.13
C LEU A 59 -2.39 1.68 -21.35
N GLY A 60 -2.37 3.01 -21.31
CA GLY A 60 -3.06 3.85 -22.30
C GLY A 60 -4.57 3.57 -22.30
N PRO A 61 -5.20 3.31 -23.47
CA PRO A 61 -6.63 3.02 -23.55
C PRO A 61 -7.02 1.62 -23.05
N LEU A 62 -6.03 0.73 -22.84
CA LEU A 62 -6.28 -0.67 -22.47
C LEU A 62 -6.23 -0.85 -20.95
N ARG A 63 -7.28 -1.43 -20.39
CA ARG A 63 -7.31 -1.89 -19.00
C ARG A 63 -7.05 -3.38 -18.94
N TYR A 64 -6.22 -3.81 -17.99
CA TYR A 64 -5.90 -5.21 -17.78
C TYR A 64 -6.05 -5.57 -16.31
N THR A 65 -6.37 -6.83 -16.02
CA THR A 65 -6.56 -7.31 -14.65
C THR A 65 -5.32 -8.06 -14.20
N ILE A 66 -4.82 -7.71 -13.03
CA ILE A 66 -3.75 -8.45 -12.34
C ILE A 66 -4.28 -9.01 -11.03
N ARG A 67 -3.70 -10.15 -10.63
CA ARG A 67 -3.96 -10.79 -9.34
C ARG A 67 -2.64 -11.14 -8.73
N PHE A 68 -2.44 -10.75 -7.48
CA PHE A 68 -1.16 -10.96 -6.83
C PHE A 68 -1.32 -11.17 -5.33
N PRO A 69 -0.38 -11.92 -4.71
CA PRO A 69 -0.29 -11.99 -3.27
C PRO A 69 0.34 -10.73 -2.69
N ALA A 70 -0.17 -10.30 -1.54
CA ALA A 70 0.45 -9.31 -0.68
C ALA A 70 0.41 -9.81 0.76
N ARG A 71 1.44 -9.54 1.55
CA ARG A 71 1.45 -9.76 3.00
C ARG A 71 1.51 -8.44 3.72
N MET A 72 0.58 -8.20 4.63
CA MET A 72 0.63 -7.08 5.56
C MET A 72 1.03 -7.62 6.92
N THR A 73 2.13 -7.13 7.48
CA THR A 73 2.67 -7.54 8.77
C THR A 73 2.78 -6.33 9.70
N ARG A 74 2.04 -6.35 10.79
CA ARG A 74 2.16 -5.37 11.86
C ARG A 74 3.42 -5.66 12.66
N THR A 75 4.39 -4.76 12.57
CA THR A 75 5.69 -4.91 13.28
C THR A 75 5.67 -4.27 14.67
N SER A 76 4.68 -3.39 14.94
CA SER A 76 4.38 -2.82 16.26
C SER A 76 2.98 -2.18 16.22
N PRO A 77 2.41 -1.70 17.35
CA PRO A 77 1.14 -0.99 17.34
C PRO A 77 1.07 0.18 16.33
N THR A 78 2.19 0.85 16.06
CA THR A 78 2.26 2.05 15.22
C THR A 78 3.06 1.88 13.93
N THR A 79 3.42 0.64 13.55
CA THR A 79 4.21 0.37 12.34
C THR A 79 3.69 -0.86 11.58
N LEU A 80 3.71 -0.75 10.25
CA LEU A 80 3.21 -1.77 9.32
C LEU A 80 4.21 -2.00 8.20
N ARG A 81 4.43 -3.26 7.85
CA ARG A 81 5.20 -3.68 6.68
C ARG A 81 4.29 -4.33 5.65
N GLY A 82 4.42 -3.93 4.38
CA GLY A 82 3.80 -4.60 3.25
C GLY A 82 4.83 -5.30 2.37
N ASP A 83 4.59 -6.55 1.99
CA ASP A 83 5.41 -7.31 1.05
C ASP A 83 4.51 -7.79 -0.11
N VAL A 84 4.76 -7.30 -1.33
CA VAL A 84 3.92 -7.55 -2.52
C VAL A 84 4.73 -8.24 -3.61
N THR A 85 4.17 -9.27 -4.23
CA THR A 85 4.72 -9.88 -5.46
C THR A 85 3.75 -9.70 -6.62
N ALA A 86 3.82 -8.56 -7.30
CA ALA A 86 2.87 -8.17 -8.34
C ALA A 86 2.95 -9.06 -9.60
N ALA A 87 4.15 -9.58 -9.90
CA ALA A 87 4.43 -10.53 -10.96
C ALA A 87 5.81 -11.20 -10.71
N PRO A 88 6.18 -12.26 -11.44
CA PRO A 88 7.51 -12.85 -11.33
C PRO A 88 8.63 -11.81 -11.52
N GLY A 89 9.48 -11.65 -10.50
CA GLY A 89 10.58 -10.67 -10.50
C GLY A 89 10.17 -9.22 -10.24
N CYS A 90 8.90 -8.97 -9.89
CA CYS A 90 8.30 -7.65 -9.73
C CYS A 90 7.69 -7.52 -8.32
N THR A 91 8.43 -6.90 -7.39
CA THR A 91 8.06 -6.83 -5.98
C THR A 91 7.99 -5.40 -5.44
N LEU A 92 7.19 -5.20 -4.40
CA LEU A 92 7.15 -3.98 -3.61
C LEU A 92 7.32 -4.34 -2.13
N VAL A 93 8.11 -3.54 -1.42
CA VAL A 93 8.20 -3.59 0.05
C VAL A 93 7.85 -2.21 0.57
N THR A 94 6.88 -2.13 1.47
CA THR A 94 6.50 -0.89 2.14
C THR A 94 6.82 -0.95 3.63
N SER A 95 7.20 0.20 4.19
CA SER A 95 7.37 0.40 5.62
C SER A 95 6.61 1.66 6.00
N THR A 96 5.53 1.49 6.75
CA THR A 96 4.66 2.56 7.21
C THR A 96 4.83 2.77 8.71
N THR A 97 4.95 4.02 9.14
CA THR A 97 5.01 4.41 10.55
C THR A 97 4.02 5.54 10.79
N ALA A 98 3.26 5.43 11.88
CA ALA A 98 2.41 6.51 12.37
C ALA A 98 2.98 7.06 13.69
N VAL A 99 3.12 8.38 13.78
CA VAL A 99 3.62 9.07 14.97
C VAL A 99 2.58 10.07 15.43
N ALA A 100 2.32 10.13 16.73
CA ALA A 100 1.37 11.08 17.30
C ALA A 100 1.78 12.53 16.97
N ASP A 101 0.82 13.33 16.53
CA ASP A 101 0.95 14.75 16.21
C ASP A 101 -0.32 15.50 16.65
N GLY A 102 -0.26 16.14 17.81
CA GLY A 102 -1.38 16.85 18.42
C GLY A 102 -2.54 15.90 18.72
N SER A 103 -3.72 16.20 18.16
CA SER A 103 -4.93 15.36 18.31
C SER A 103 -5.02 14.22 17.29
N GLY A 104 -3.99 14.01 16.47
CA GLY A 104 -3.97 13.00 15.41
C GLY A 104 -2.60 12.35 15.24
N ALA A 105 -2.29 11.91 14.02
CA ALA A 105 -1.01 11.29 13.70
C ALA A 105 -0.46 11.78 12.36
N THR A 106 0.87 11.83 12.26
CA THR A 106 1.58 11.88 10.97
C THR A 106 1.91 10.44 10.56
N VAL A 107 1.45 10.06 9.37
CA VAL A 107 1.68 8.75 8.76
C VAL A 107 2.68 8.91 7.63
N THR A 108 3.76 8.16 7.67
CA THR A 108 4.81 8.13 6.64
C THR A 108 4.98 6.71 6.11
N GLU A 109 5.01 6.54 4.80
CA GLU A 109 5.35 5.29 4.14
C GLU A 109 6.55 5.46 3.22
N SER A 110 7.53 4.58 3.38
CA SER A 110 8.60 4.36 2.40
C SER A 110 8.29 3.12 1.58
N THR A 111 8.36 3.24 0.25
CA THR A 111 8.12 2.15 -0.68
C THR A 111 9.37 1.86 -1.51
N VAL A 112 9.77 0.59 -1.56
CA VAL A 112 10.85 0.06 -2.39
C VAL A 112 10.27 -0.84 -3.47
N VAL A 113 10.44 -0.46 -4.73
CA VAL A 113 9.96 -1.23 -5.89
C VAL A 113 11.16 -1.88 -6.59
N THR A 114 11.11 -3.20 -6.77
CA THR A 114 12.15 -3.97 -7.45
C THR A 114 11.56 -4.70 -8.66
N ALA A 115 12.19 -4.56 -9.82
CA ALA A 115 11.74 -5.16 -11.07
C ALA A 115 12.89 -5.38 -12.08
N PRO A 116 12.66 -6.06 -13.22
CA PRO A 116 13.56 -5.97 -14.37
C PRO A 116 13.79 -4.51 -14.77
N ALA A 117 15.00 -4.19 -15.25
CA ALA A 117 15.42 -2.81 -15.50
C ALA A 117 14.47 -2.05 -16.45
N LEU A 118 13.91 -2.73 -17.45
CA LEU A 118 12.95 -2.15 -18.40
C LEU A 118 11.57 -1.87 -17.78
N LEU A 119 11.21 -2.55 -16.68
CA LEU A 119 9.89 -2.46 -16.05
C LEU A 119 9.86 -1.60 -14.78
N VAL A 120 11.00 -1.40 -14.10
CA VAL A 120 11.04 -0.74 -12.78
C VAL A 120 10.47 0.67 -12.80
N GLY A 121 10.68 1.43 -13.89
CA GLY A 121 10.14 2.77 -14.04
C GLY A 121 8.61 2.77 -14.14
N TYR A 122 8.05 1.85 -14.92
CA TYR A 122 6.60 1.67 -15.06
C TYR A 122 5.98 1.27 -13.72
N MET A 123 6.53 0.26 -13.06
CA MET A 123 6.02 -0.22 -11.78
C MET A 123 6.07 0.85 -10.70
N ALA A 124 7.21 1.53 -10.53
CA ALA A 124 7.36 2.57 -9.52
C ALA A 124 6.40 3.74 -9.75
N LYS A 125 6.15 4.11 -11.01
CA LYS A 125 5.16 5.14 -11.35
C LYS A 125 3.74 4.72 -10.93
N HIS A 126 3.31 3.51 -11.27
CA HIS A 126 1.97 3.06 -10.94
C HIS A 126 1.77 2.84 -9.45
N ALA A 127 2.76 2.28 -8.74
CA ALA A 127 2.76 2.18 -7.29
C ALA A 127 2.62 3.56 -6.64
N ARG A 128 3.45 4.51 -7.06
CA ARG A 128 3.41 5.89 -6.54
C ARG A 128 2.06 6.56 -6.77
N VAL A 129 1.50 6.52 -7.99
CA VAL A 129 0.19 7.10 -8.28
C VAL A 129 -0.90 6.54 -7.38
N ALA A 130 -0.85 5.23 -7.13
CA ALA A 130 -1.88 4.58 -6.36
C ALA A 130 -1.78 4.92 -4.87
N HIS A 131 -0.57 4.93 -4.32
CA HIS A 131 -0.31 5.29 -2.94
C HIS A 131 -0.51 6.78 -2.68
N GLU A 132 -0.10 7.66 -3.60
CA GLU A 132 -0.36 9.12 -3.52
C GLU A 132 -1.85 9.40 -3.42
N ARG A 133 -2.66 8.71 -4.22
CA ARG A 133 -4.12 8.86 -4.15
C ARG A 133 -4.68 8.35 -2.82
N THR A 134 -4.26 7.17 -2.35
CA THR A 134 -4.66 6.66 -1.02
C THR A 134 -4.30 7.67 0.07
N TYR A 135 -3.06 8.15 0.11
CA TYR A 135 -2.57 9.11 1.10
C TYR A 135 -3.29 10.46 1.05
N SER A 136 -3.69 10.92 -0.15
CA SER A 136 -4.46 12.15 -0.30
C SER A 136 -5.88 12.05 0.27
N LEU A 137 -6.44 10.83 0.36
CA LEU A 137 -7.80 10.58 0.84
C LEU A 137 -7.85 10.15 2.30
N LEU A 138 -6.75 9.59 2.84
CA LEU A 138 -6.65 9.12 4.23
C LEU A 138 -7.20 10.09 5.28
N PRO A 139 -6.89 11.41 5.25
CA PRO A 139 -7.39 12.32 6.28
C PRO A 139 -8.92 12.37 6.33
N ARG A 140 -9.57 12.31 5.15
CA ARG A 140 -11.02 12.34 5.01
C ARG A 140 -11.66 11.01 5.42
N GLU A 141 -11.08 9.88 5.03
CA GLU A 141 -11.63 8.55 5.33
C GLU A 141 -11.50 8.18 6.81
N LEU A 142 -10.57 8.81 7.52
CA LEU A 142 -10.35 8.63 8.96
C LEU A 142 -10.95 9.76 9.83
N SER A 143 -11.71 10.69 9.23
CA SER A 143 -12.38 11.78 9.98
C SER A 143 -13.69 11.37 10.63
#